data_AF-A0A8T9Q563-F1
#
_entry.id   AF-A0A8T9Q563-F1
#
_cell.length_a   1.000
_cell.length_b   1.000
_cell.length_c   1.000
_cell.angle_alpha   90.00
_cell.angle_beta   90.00
_cell.angle_gamma   90.00
#
_symmetry.space_group_name_H-M   'P 1'
#
loop_
_entity.id
_entity.type
_entity.pdbx_description
1 polymer ?
#
loop_
_entity_poly.entity_id
_entity_poly.type
_entity_poly.pdbx_seq_one_letter_code
_entity_poly.pdbx_strand_id
1 'polypeptide(L)'
;MQDDLGKVALQRGPVMYCAEWKDNGGKASNLIVPAVTTFTARFQPQVLNGIMQLQATVPAVQLDAANTSISTTRQTMTAIPYYAWANRGKGEMTVWFPQQLTDVDLISRQPQEVTVGK
;
A
#
# COMPACT_ATOMS: atom_id res chain seq x y z
N MET A 1 -16.89 12.38 -5.64
CA MET A 1 -16.10 11.21 -6.08
C MET A 1 -14.95 11.68 -6.95
N GLN A 2 -14.01 12.45 -6.39
CA GLN A 2 -12.82 12.92 -7.10
C GLN A 2 -11.57 12.16 -6.63
N ASP A 3 -11.57 11.73 -5.37
CA ASP A 3 -10.42 11.13 -4.69
C ASP A 3 -10.05 9.71 -5.18
N ASP A 4 -10.99 9.00 -5.82
CA ASP A 4 -10.79 7.62 -6.29
C ASP A 4 -10.54 7.53 -7.81
N LEU A 5 -10.52 8.67 -8.51
CA LEU A 5 -10.26 8.70 -9.95
C LEU A 5 -8.88 8.12 -10.28
N GLY A 6 -8.84 7.17 -11.21
CA GLY A 6 -7.61 6.49 -11.63
C GLY A 6 -7.04 5.52 -10.58
N LYS A 7 -7.81 5.18 -9.54
CA LYS A 7 -7.42 4.21 -8.52
C LYS A 7 -8.26 2.93 -8.60
N VAL A 8 -7.68 1.84 -8.10
CA VAL A 8 -8.34 0.55 -7.93
C VAL A 8 -8.30 0.12 -6.48
N ALA A 9 -9.35 -0.55 -6.03
CA ALA A 9 -9.38 -1.27 -4.78
C ALA A 9 -9.40 -2.78 -5.04
N LEU A 10 -8.84 -3.55 -4.11
CA LEU A 10 -8.75 -5.00 -4.22
C LEU A 10 -9.87 -5.66 -3.42
N GLN A 11 -10.55 -6.62 -4.04
CA GLN A 11 -11.64 -7.37 -3.43
C GLN A 11 -11.53 -8.86 -3.78
N ARG A 12 -11.86 -9.73 -2.81
CA ARG A 12 -12.07 -11.16 -3.04
C ARG A 12 -13.31 -11.63 -2.29
N GLY A 13 -14.35 -12.02 -3.03
CA GLY A 13 -15.66 -12.31 -2.44
C GLY A 13 -16.23 -11.04 -1.78
N PRO A 14 -16.74 -11.10 -0.54
CA PRO A 14 -17.28 -9.92 0.15
C PRO A 14 -16.21 -9.06 0.84
N VAL A 15 -14.93 -9.45 0.75
CA VAL A 15 -13.86 -8.85 1.56
C VAL A 15 -13.03 -7.87 0.74
N MET A 16 -12.93 -6.64 1.22
CA MET A 16 -12.00 -5.62 0.74
C MET A 16 -10.61 -5.81 1.34
N TYR A 17 -9.58 -5.48 0.58
CA TYR A 17 -8.18 -5.64 0.97
C TYR A 17 -7.45 -4.30 1.01
N CYS A 18 -6.42 -4.22 1.84
CA CYS A 18 -5.51 -3.09 1.95
C CYS A 18 -4.05 -3.56 1.94
N ALA A 19 -3.13 -2.67 1.57
CA ALA A 19 -1.71 -2.85 1.84
C ALA A 19 -1.37 -2.17 3.17
N GLU A 20 -0.66 -2.87 4.05
CA GLU A 20 -0.12 -2.32 5.30
C GLU A 20 1.41 -2.23 5.22
N TRP A 21 1.99 -1.17 5.79
CA TRP A 21 3.44 -0.92 5.84
C TRP A 21 4.26 -2.16 6.24
N LYS A 22 3.74 -2.94 7.20
CA LYS A 22 4.40 -4.10 7.80
C LYS A 22 4.77 -5.17 6.76
N ASP A 23 3.93 -5.35 5.74
CA ASP A 23 4.10 -6.38 4.72
C ASP A 23 4.70 -5.83 3.41
N ASN A 24 4.95 -4.51 3.33
CA ASN A 24 5.27 -3.80 2.07
C ASN A 24 6.49 -2.86 2.20
N GLY A 25 7.49 -3.26 2.99
CA GLY A 25 8.76 -2.51 3.08
C GLY A 25 8.65 -1.17 3.82
N GLY A 26 7.68 -1.04 4.73
CA GLY A 26 7.50 0.15 5.55
C GLY A 26 6.61 1.23 4.94
N LYS A 27 6.17 1.07 3.68
CA LYS A 27 5.27 2.01 3.01
C LYS A 27 4.11 1.29 2.35
N ALA A 28 2.98 1.97 2.18
CA ALA A 28 1.83 1.47 1.42
C ALA A 28 1.41 2.45 0.32
N SER A 29 1.67 3.74 0.53
CA SER A 29 1.27 4.83 -0.35
C SER A 29 2.06 4.91 -1.67
N ASN A 30 3.21 4.23 -1.76
CA ASN A 30 4.09 4.27 -2.94
C ASN A 30 3.83 3.14 -3.96
N LEU A 31 2.84 2.28 -3.71
CA LEU A 31 2.48 1.14 -4.54
C LEU A 31 1.59 1.58 -5.70
N ILE A 32 1.88 1.08 -6.91
CA ILE A 32 1.06 1.30 -8.12
C ILE A 32 0.46 -0.05 -8.50
N VAL A 33 -0.83 -0.13 -8.78
CA VAL A 33 -1.50 -1.39 -9.17
C VAL A 33 -2.07 -1.23 -10.58
N PRO A 34 -1.28 -1.53 -11.64
CA PRO A 34 -1.77 -1.55 -13.02
C PRO A 34 -3.03 -2.39 -13.19
N ALA A 35 -3.93 -1.98 -14.08
CA ALA A 35 -5.22 -2.65 -14.30
C ALA A 35 -5.11 -4.16 -14.61
N VAL A 36 -4.00 -4.58 -15.23
CA VAL A 36 -3.74 -5.97 -15.63
C VAL A 36 -2.96 -6.78 -14.57
N THR A 37 -2.80 -6.25 -13.36
CA THR A 37 -2.07 -6.92 -12.28
C THR A 37 -2.76 -8.23 -11.90
N THR A 38 -2.03 -9.33 -12.00
CA THR A 38 -2.53 -10.65 -11.59
C THR A 38 -2.11 -10.93 -10.16
N PHE A 39 -3.09 -11.16 -9.29
CA PHE A 39 -2.86 -11.50 -7.89
C PHE A 39 -2.96 -13.01 -7.67
N THR A 40 -2.06 -13.52 -6.82
CA THR A 40 -2.16 -14.86 -6.25
C THR A 40 -2.75 -14.76 -4.85
N ALA A 41 -3.77 -15.58 -4.57
CA ALA A 41 -4.35 -15.69 -3.23
C ALA A 41 -3.69 -16.83 -2.45
N ARG A 42 -3.27 -16.58 -1.21
CA ARG A 42 -2.68 -17.60 -0.32
C ARG A 42 -3.24 -17.47 1.08
N PHE A 43 -3.75 -18.58 1.62
CA PHE A 43 -4.18 -18.63 3.01
C PHE A 43 -2.98 -18.73 3.94
N GLN A 44 -2.94 -17.89 4.97
CA GLN A 44 -1.87 -17.79 5.95
C GLN A 44 -2.43 -18.05 7.35
N PRO A 45 -2.40 -19.31 7.85
CA PRO A 45 -3.04 -19.67 9.11
C PRO A 45 -2.39 -19.02 10.33
N GLN A 46 -1.10 -18.67 10.25
CA GLN A 46 -0.32 -18.12 11.37
C GLN A 46 -0.28 -16.58 11.39
N VAL A 47 -0.93 -15.92 10.42
CA VAL A 47 -0.93 -14.46 10.31
C VAL A 47 -2.33 -13.95 10.64
N LEU A 48 -2.42 -13.01 11.59
CA LEU A 48 -3.66 -12.28 11.91
C LEU A 48 -4.86 -13.22 12.15
N ASN A 49 -4.64 -14.28 12.94
CA ASN A 49 -5.64 -15.32 13.26
C ASN A 49 -6.16 -16.11 12.04
N GLY A 50 -5.39 -16.18 10.96
CA GLY A 50 -5.74 -16.92 9.76
C GLY A 50 -6.46 -16.04 8.75
N ILE A 51 -5.69 -15.51 7.79
CA ILE A 51 -6.23 -14.66 6.72
C ILE A 51 -5.88 -15.20 5.33
N MET A 52 -6.71 -14.87 4.35
CA MET A 52 -6.31 -14.94 2.95
C MET A 52 -5.51 -13.68 2.63
N GLN A 53 -4.31 -13.83 2.07
CA GLN A 53 -3.53 -12.72 1.53
C GLN A 53 -3.62 -12.70 0.00
N LEU A 54 -3.52 -11.52 -0.59
CA LEU A 54 -3.33 -11.33 -2.03
C LEU A 54 -1.92 -10.82 -2.29
N GLN A 55 -1.21 -11.44 -3.22
CA GLN A 55 0.17 -11.05 -3.56
C GLN A 55 0.34 -10.85 -5.06
N ALA A 56 1.10 -9.82 -5.43
CA ALA A 56 1.50 -9.56 -6.81
C ALA A 56 2.82 -8.78 -6.85
N THR A 57 3.57 -8.93 -7.93
CA THR A 57 4.73 -8.07 -8.19
C THR A 57 4.29 -6.78 -8.88
N VAL A 58 4.42 -5.66 -8.19
CA VAL A 58 3.91 -4.36 -8.63
C VAL A 58 5.02 -3.31 -8.69
N PRO A 59 4.87 -2.24 -9.50
CA PRO A 59 5.76 -1.09 -9.42
C PRO A 59 5.58 -0.34 -8.10
N ALA A 60 6.68 0.14 -7.53
CA ALA A 60 6.68 1.01 -6.37
C ALA A 60 7.65 2.18 -6.58
N VAL A 61 7.20 3.38 -6.22
CA VAL A 61 8.04 4.57 -6.29
C VAL A 61 9.00 4.58 -5.11
N GLN A 62 10.28 4.83 -5.39
CA GLN A 62 11.33 4.99 -4.40
C GLN A 62 12.04 6.30 -4.59
N LEU A 63 12.37 6.95 -3.47
CA LEU A 63 13.28 8.08 -3.41
C LEU A 63 14.68 7.56 -3.15
N ASP A 64 15.69 8.25 -3.67
CA ASP A 64 17.06 8.03 -3.24
C ASP A 64 17.29 8.54 -1.80
N ALA A 65 18.45 8.22 -1.24
CA ALA A 65 18.79 8.60 0.13
C ALA A 65 18.81 10.12 0.37
N ALA A 66 19.12 10.92 -0.66
CA ALA A 66 19.10 12.37 -0.58
C ALA A 66 17.71 12.99 -0.82
N ASN A 67 16.70 12.17 -1.18
CA ASN A 67 15.36 12.62 -1.58
C ASN A 67 15.36 13.64 -2.73
N THR A 68 16.28 13.49 -3.69
CA THR A 68 16.44 14.39 -4.85
C THR A 68 16.10 13.74 -6.17
N SER A 69 15.93 12.42 -6.19
CA SER A 69 15.54 11.65 -7.37
C SER A 69 14.48 10.61 -7.03
N ILE A 70 13.63 10.31 -8.02
CA ILE A 70 12.65 9.23 -7.97
C ILE A 70 13.02 8.14 -8.96
N SER A 71 12.75 6.90 -8.58
CA SER A 71 12.78 5.75 -9.48
C SER A 71 11.59 4.83 -9.21
N THR A 72 11.30 3.95 -10.14
CA THR A 72 10.28 2.91 -9.95
C THR A 72 10.95 1.54 -9.95
N THR A 73 10.74 0.76 -8.91
CA THR A 73 11.25 -0.61 -8.80
C THR A 73 10.10 -1.60 -8.69
N ARG A 74 10.34 -2.86 -9.09
CA ARG A 74 9.34 -3.93 -8.91
C ARG A 74 9.53 -4.54 -7.52
N GLN A 75 8.46 -4.62 -6.74
CA GLN A 75 8.44 -5.34 -5.47
C GLN A 75 7.20 -6.22 -5.34
N THR A 76 7.28 -7.23 -4.48
CA THR A 76 6.12 -8.03 -4.09
C THR A 76 5.26 -7.24 -3.12
N MET A 77 4.08 -6.83 -3.57
CA MET A 77 3.04 -6.30 -2.73
C MET A 77 2.29 -7.45 -2.05
N THR A 78 2.03 -7.30 -0.75
CA THR A 78 1.14 -8.17 0.03
C THR A 78 -0.02 -7.36 0.56
N ALA A 79 -1.23 -7.73 0.19
CA ALA A 79 -2.47 -7.15 0.70
C ALA A 79 -3.16 -8.10 1.66
N ILE A 80 -3.68 -7.55 2.75
CA ILE A 80 -4.43 -8.25 3.80
C ILE A 80 -5.90 -7.78 3.78
N PRO A 81 -6.84 -8.55 4.36
CA PRO A 81 -8.20 -8.07 4.56
C PRO A 81 -8.23 -6.76 5.34
N TYR A 82 -9.02 -5.80 4.90
CA TYR A 82 -9.09 -4.46 5.49
C TYR A 82 -9.41 -4.50 6.99
N TYR A 83 -10.30 -5.39 7.41
CA TYR A 83 -10.66 -5.55 8.83
C TYR A 83 -9.48 -5.98 9.73
N ALA A 84 -8.42 -6.56 9.14
CA ALA A 84 -7.29 -7.10 9.88
C ALA A 84 -6.16 -6.06 10.07
N TRP A 85 -6.26 -4.89 9.45
CA TRP A 85 -5.32 -3.77 9.62
C TRP A 85 -5.27 -3.25 11.07
N ALA A 86 -4.17 -2.55 11.42
CA ALA A 86 -3.92 -1.89 12.70
C ALA A 86 -3.78 -2.82 13.91
N ASN A 87 -3.71 -4.13 13.68
CA ASN A 87 -3.44 -5.14 14.71
C ASN A 87 -1.93 -5.38 14.96
N ARG A 88 -1.03 -4.67 14.24
CA ARG A 88 0.43 -4.89 14.28
C ARG A 88 1.25 -3.61 14.51
N GLY A 89 0.61 -2.58 15.06
CA GLY A 89 1.21 -1.28 15.37
C GLY A 89 0.85 -0.19 14.36
N LYS A 90 1.22 1.06 14.69
CA LYS A 90 0.95 2.23 13.86
C LYS A 90 1.85 2.25 12.61
N GLY A 91 1.28 2.57 11.47
CA GLY A 91 2.00 2.83 10.22
C GLY A 91 1.06 2.97 9.02
N GLU A 92 1.63 3.18 7.84
CA GLU A 92 0.87 3.44 6.62
C GLU A 92 -0.08 2.29 6.23
N MET A 93 -1.22 2.67 5.64
CA MET A 93 -2.14 1.76 5.00
C MET A 93 -2.85 2.46 3.83
N THR A 94 -3.12 1.71 2.75
CA THR A 94 -4.01 2.17 1.68
C THR A 94 -4.92 1.06 1.17
N VAL A 95 -6.14 1.45 0.77
CA VAL A 95 -7.15 0.60 0.11
C VAL A 95 -7.21 0.89 -1.39
N TRP A 96 -6.98 2.16 -1.77
CA TRP A 96 -7.08 2.65 -3.14
C TRP A 96 -5.68 2.87 -3.72
N PHE A 97 -5.36 2.14 -4.77
CA PHE A 97 -4.05 2.16 -5.41
C PHE A 97 -4.13 2.84 -6.77
N PRO A 98 -3.22 3.78 -7.10
CA PRO A 98 -3.16 4.35 -8.44
C PRO A 98 -2.87 3.26 -9.47
N GLN A 99 -3.56 3.31 -10.61
CA GLN A 99 -3.32 2.37 -11.71
C GLN A 99 -2.09 2.73 -12.56
N GLN A 100 -1.79 4.02 -12.61
CA GLN A 100 -0.71 4.61 -13.41
C GLN A 100 -0.26 5.91 -12.76
N LEU A 101 0.97 6.32 -13.07
CA LEU A 101 1.47 7.65 -12.77
C LEU A 101 1.06 8.59 -13.92
N THR A 102 0.45 9.73 -13.58
CA THR A 102 0.05 10.74 -14.57
C THR A 102 0.91 11.99 -14.49
N ASP A 103 1.34 12.36 -13.29
CA ASP A 103 2.16 13.53 -13.01
C ASP A 103 2.89 13.34 -11.66
N VAL A 104 3.82 14.24 -11.32
CA VAL A 104 4.53 14.28 -10.04
C VAL A 104 4.42 15.67 -9.41
N ASP A 105 3.81 15.75 -8.23
CA ASP A 105 3.75 16.97 -7.43
C ASP A 105 4.83 16.96 -6.32
N LEU A 106 5.59 18.05 -6.20
CA LEU A 106 6.70 18.19 -5.25
C LEU A 106 6.24 18.94 -4.00
N ILE A 107 6.22 18.25 -2.85
CA ILE A 107 5.74 18.80 -1.58
C ILE A 107 6.94 19.12 -0.66
N SER A 108 7.02 20.35 -0.15
CA SER A 108 8.12 20.83 0.72
C SER A 108 7.76 20.95 2.22
N ARG A 109 6.63 20.37 2.66
CA ARG A 109 6.14 20.52 4.05
C ARG A 109 7.02 19.76 5.05
N GLN A 110 7.24 20.35 6.23
CA GLN A 110 7.93 19.68 7.34
C GLN A 110 7.10 18.51 7.90
N PRO A 111 7.72 17.40 8.35
CA PRO A 111 6.99 16.32 9.02
C PRO A 111 6.27 16.87 10.26
N GLN A 112 4.99 16.52 10.45
CA GLN A 112 4.28 16.90 11.67
C GLN A 112 4.94 16.26 12.90
N GLU A 113 5.36 17.07 13.87
CA GLU A 113 5.74 16.58 15.20
C GLU A 113 4.52 15.90 15.84
N VAL A 114 4.65 14.61 16.14
CA VAL A 114 3.65 13.90 16.94
C VAL A 114 3.80 14.37 18.38
N THR A 115 3.02 15.38 18.79
CA THR A 115 2.90 15.72 20.20
C THR A 115 2.19 14.57 20.90
N VAL A 116 2.93 13.76 21.66
CA VAL A 116 2.33 12.80 22.59
C VAL A 116 1.74 13.62 23.74
N GLY A 117 0.42 13.79 23.72
CA GLY A 117 -0.33 14.36 24.84
C GLY A 117 -0.12 13.52 26.09
N LYS A 118 0.14 14.21 27.21
CA LYS A 118 0.23 13.65 28.57
C LYS A 118 -1.00 12.84 28.96
#